data_AF-A0A369MGR2-F1
#
_entry.id   AF-A0A369MGR2-F1
#
_cell.length_a   1.000
_cell.length_b   1.000
_cell.length_c   1.000
_cell.angle_alpha   90.00
_cell.angle_beta   90.00
_cell.angle_gamma   90.00
#
_symmetry.space_group_name_H-M   'P 1'
#
loop_
_entity.id
_entity.type
_entity.pdbx_description
1 polymer ?
#
loop_
_entity_poly.entity_id
_entity_poly.type
_entity_poly.pdbx_seq_one_letter_code
_entity_poly.pdbx_strand_id
1 'polypeptide(L)'
;MLDLKEFKILVALEEQRCKSLTQREIAAASGLSVGTVNRVMPLLRERGLVRDGVLTDCGLEALDPYRVKRAVLVAAGFGSRLVPITLNTPKPLIRVHGQRIIDSLLDAVLAAGIEDILIVRGYLAEQFDQLLYKYPMVKFIDNPLYNEANNISSILAAGDILSNAYVLESDLLLYNPKLITKYQYASNYLGVPVEVTDDWCFHTRSGVITGLSVGGTDCHHMFGVSYWSAEDGKRLATDIPATYSMPGGKERYWDEVPLRYFSKSYEVRVRECSFDDIIEIDTYRELQELDPAYAV
;
A
#
# COMPACT_ATOMS: atom_id res chain seq x y z
N MET A 1 4.14 -7.36 22.27
CA MET A 1 4.40 -7.02 20.85
C MET A 1 5.33 -8.09 20.30
N LEU A 2 5.13 -8.52 19.05
CA LEU A 2 6.01 -9.50 18.39
C LEU A 2 7.25 -8.78 17.87
N ASP A 3 8.42 -9.43 17.92
CA ASP A 3 9.54 -8.99 17.10
C ASP A 3 9.32 -9.39 15.62
N LEU A 4 10.13 -8.83 14.70
CA LEU A 4 9.97 -9.09 13.26
C LEU A 4 10.12 -10.58 12.89
N LYS A 5 10.96 -11.34 13.59
CA LYS A 5 11.19 -12.76 13.28
C LYS A 5 10.01 -13.60 13.77
N GLU A 6 9.53 -13.31 14.97
CA GLU A 6 8.31 -13.91 15.51
C GLU A 6 7.13 -13.64 14.59
N PHE A 7 6.91 -12.37 14.20
CA PHE A 7 5.87 -11.97 13.26
C PHE A 7 5.93 -12.78 11.96
N LYS A 8 7.09 -12.82 11.30
CA LYS A 8 7.27 -13.54 10.03
C LYS A 8 6.97 -15.03 10.15
N ILE A 9 7.35 -15.67 11.26
CA ILE A 9 7.05 -17.08 11.52
C ILE A 9 5.54 -17.30 11.71
N LEU A 10 4.89 -16.47 12.52
CA LEU A 10 3.45 -16.62 12.77
C LEU A 10 2.63 -16.38 11.50
N VAL A 11 2.99 -15.39 10.67
CA VAL A 11 2.34 -15.16 9.36
C VAL A 11 2.51 -16.37 8.44
N ALA A 12 3.73 -16.92 8.33
CA ALA A 12 3.99 -18.11 7.51
C ALA A 12 3.16 -19.34 7.95
N LEU A 13 2.93 -19.48 9.26
CA LEU A 13 2.05 -20.53 9.80
C LEU A 13 0.56 -20.24 9.55
N GLU A 14 0.15 -18.96 9.55
CA GLU A 14 -1.22 -18.54 9.29
C GLU A 14 -1.63 -18.83 7.84
N GLU A 15 -0.76 -18.54 6.88
CA GLU A 15 -1.00 -18.78 5.45
C GLU A 15 -1.12 -20.28 5.13
N GLN A 16 -0.59 -21.15 6.00
CA GLN A 16 -0.58 -22.60 5.83
C GLN A 16 -1.34 -23.34 6.95
N ARG A 17 -2.37 -22.70 7.53
CA ARG A 17 -3.18 -23.21 8.66
C ARG A 17 -3.62 -24.68 8.56
N CYS A 18 -3.79 -25.21 7.35
CA CYS A 18 -4.24 -26.58 7.13
C CYS A 18 -3.13 -27.64 7.19
N LYS A 19 -1.87 -27.24 7.42
CA LYS A 19 -0.71 -28.14 7.40
C LYS A 19 0.27 -27.79 8.53
N SER A 20 0.70 -28.81 9.27
CA SER A 20 1.84 -28.67 10.17
C SER A 20 3.11 -28.54 9.33
N LEU A 21 3.90 -27.48 9.58
CA LEU A 21 5.11 -27.20 8.82
C LEU A 21 6.36 -27.66 9.56
N THR A 22 7.29 -28.23 8.80
CA THR A 22 8.67 -28.43 9.26
C THR A 22 9.38 -27.09 9.42
N GLN A 23 10.46 -27.05 10.20
CA GLN A 23 11.24 -25.83 10.38
C GLN A 23 11.87 -25.32 9.08
N ARG A 24 12.13 -26.21 8.10
CA ARG A 24 12.61 -25.83 6.77
C ARG A 24 11.53 -25.16 5.94
N GLU A 25 10.30 -25.68 5.98
CA GLU A 25 9.16 -25.06 5.30
C GLU A 25 8.82 -23.70 5.92
N ILE A 26 8.85 -23.57 7.25
CA ILE A 26 8.67 -22.28 7.94
C ILE A 26 9.77 -21.30 7.53
N ALA A 27 11.03 -21.73 7.48
CA ALA A 27 12.15 -20.90 7.06
C ALA A 27 11.96 -20.36 5.64
N ALA A 28 11.57 -21.23 4.70
CA ALA A 28 11.29 -20.83 3.32
C ALA A 28 10.12 -19.83 3.24
N ALA A 29 9.00 -20.11 3.91
CA ALA A 29 7.81 -19.26 3.87
C ALA A 29 7.99 -17.91 4.58
N SER A 30 8.77 -17.87 5.67
CA SER A 30 9.06 -16.63 6.42
C SER A 30 10.21 -15.81 5.85
N GLY A 31 10.96 -16.36 4.88
CA GLY A 31 12.20 -15.75 4.37
C GLY A 31 13.31 -15.65 5.43
N LEU A 32 13.31 -16.54 6.43
CA LEU A 32 14.29 -16.60 7.51
C LEU A 32 15.23 -17.79 7.33
N SER A 33 16.40 -17.75 7.96
CA SER A 33 17.27 -18.93 8.02
C SER A 33 16.68 -20.00 8.95
N VAL A 34 16.90 -21.28 8.63
CA VAL A 34 16.47 -22.41 9.48
C VAL A 34 17.02 -22.28 10.91
N GLY A 35 18.26 -21.81 11.07
CA GLY A 35 18.85 -21.54 12.38
C GLY A 35 18.10 -20.46 13.18
N THR A 36 17.58 -19.43 12.50
CA THR A 36 16.73 -18.42 13.15
C THR A 36 15.41 -19.02 13.58
N VAL A 37 14.75 -19.80 12.70
CA VAL A 37 13.49 -20.49 13.04
C VAL A 37 13.68 -21.42 14.24
N ASN A 38 14.73 -22.24 14.24
CA ASN A 38 15.02 -23.16 15.35
C ASN A 38 15.21 -22.44 16.70
N ARG A 39 15.76 -21.22 16.69
CA ARG A 39 15.94 -20.40 17.90
C ARG A 39 14.63 -19.76 18.37
N VAL A 40 13.76 -19.33 17.44
CA VAL A 40 12.54 -18.57 17.77
C VAL A 40 11.37 -19.50 18.12
N MET A 41 11.25 -20.67 17.47
CA MET A 41 10.13 -21.60 17.68
C MET A 41 9.92 -22.06 19.13
N PRO A 42 10.96 -22.36 19.94
CA PRO A 42 10.76 -22.69 21.35
C PRO A 42 10.12 -21.55 22.14
N LEU A 43 10.51 -20.30 21.88
CA LEU A 43 9.95 -19.11 22.54
C LEU A 43 8.48 -18.92 22.20
N LEU A 44 8.12 -19.14 20.93
CA LEU A 44 6.71 -19.08 20.48
C LEU A 44 5.86 -20.19 21.14
N ARG A 45 6.42 -21.38 21.36
CA ARG A 45 5.75 -22.48 22.06
C ARG A 45 5.58 -22.21 23.55
N GLU A 46 6.62 -21.68 24.20
CA GLU A 46 6.57 -21.28 25.62
C GLU A 46 5.50 -20.22 25.86
N ARG A 47 5.35 -19.27 24.94
CA ARG A 47 4.28 -18.26 24.95
C ARG A 47 2.91 -18.79 24.51
N GLY A 48 2.81 -20.07 24.14
CA GLY A 48 1.56 -20.70 23.71
C GLY A 48 1.05 -20.26 22.34
N LEU A 49 1.85 -19.56 21.54
CA LEU A 49 1.46 -19.02 20.22
C LEU A 49 1.49 -20.08 19.12
N VAL A 50 2.30 -21.13 19.30
CA VAL A 50 2.46 -22.23 18.35
C VAL A 50 2.42 -23.55 19.10
N ARG A 51 1.71 -24.55 18.55
CA ARG A 51 1.66 -25.92 19.06
C ARG A 51 1.80 -26.89 17.88
N ASP A 52 2.70 -27.87 18.00
CA ASP A 52 2.90 -28.92 16.98
C ASP A 52 3.09 -28.41 15.54
N GLY A 53 3.76 -27.26 15.40
CA GLY A 53 4.02 -26.65 14.08
C GLY A 53 2.81 -25.97 13.45
N VAL A 54 1.78 -25.68 14.25
CA VAL A 54 0.55 -24.99 13.85
C VAL A 54 0.33 -23.77 14.76
N LEU A 55 -0.24 -22.71 14.20
CA LEU A 55 -0.61 -21.51 14.92
C LEU A 55 -1.81 -21.78 15.85
N THR A 56 -1.73 -21.33 17.10
CA THR A 56 -2.84 -21.44 18.06
C THR A 56 -3.77 -20.22 17.98
N ASP A 57 -4.92 -20.27 18.66
CA ASP A 57 -5.80 -19.09 18.78
C ASP A 57 -5.10 -17.91 19.46
N CYS A 58 -4.28 -18.17 20.49
CA CYS A 58 -3.43 -17.14 21.11
C CYS A 58 -2.39 -16.57 20.12
N GLY A 59 -1.84 -17.41 19.24
CA GLY A 59 -0.98 -16.99 18.14
C GLY A 59 -1.68 -16.07 17.14
N LEU A 60 -2.96 -16.34 16.86
CA LEU A 60 -3.79 -15.52 16.00
C LEU A 60 -4.14 -14.18 16.63
N GLU A 61 -4.52 -14.18 17.90
CA GLU A 61 -4.74 -12.95 18.67
C GLU A 61 -3.48 -12.08 18.71
N ALA A 62 -2.29 -12.69 18.84
CA ALA A 62 -1.03 -11.98 18.78
C ALA A 62 -0.73 -11.33 17.42
N LEU A 63 -1.33 -11.82 16.33
CA LEU A 63 -1.22 -11.23 15.00
C LEU A 63 -2.27 -10.13 14.74
N ASP A 64 -3.35 -10.05 15.51
CA ASP A 64 -4.44 -9.09 15.25
C ASP A 64 -4.00 -7.61 15.18
N PRO A 65 -3.07 -7.13 16.04
CA PRO A 65 -2.55 -5.76 15.94
C PRO A 65 -1.87 -5.43 14.61
N TYR A 66 -1.41 -6.45 13.88
CA TYR A 66 -0.72 -6.33 12.59
C TYR A 66 -1.65 -6.63 11.41
N ARG A 67 -2.90 -7.01 11.67
CA ARG A 67 -3.88 -7.31 10.62
C ARG A 67 -4.30 -6.03 9.96
N VAL A 68 -4.16 -5.98 8.63
CA VAL A 68 -4.69 -4.88 7.83
C VAL A 68 -6.21 -4.92 7.91
N LYS A 69 -6.82 -3.82 8.35
CA LYS A 69 -8.27 -3.73 8.57
C LYS A 69 -8.99 -3.12 7.36
N ARG A 70 -8.27 -2.36 6.53
CA ARG A 70 -8.85 -1.50 5.50
C ARG A 70 -7.89 -1.23 4.35
N ALA A 71 -8.45 -0.94 3.17
CA ALA A 71 -7.74 -0.27 2.08
C ALA A 71 -8.45 1.05 1.73
N VAL A 72 -7.67 2.13 1.60
CA VAL A 72 -8.10 3.44 1.13
C VAL A 72 -7.43 3.70 -0.21
N LEU A 73 -8.22 3.79 -1.26
CA LEU A 73 -7.75 4.04 -2.62
C LEU A 73 -7.92 5.52 -2.95
N VAL A 74 -6.85 6.20 -3.34
CA VAL A 74 -6.87 7.60 -3.76
C VAL A 74 -7.07 7.67 -5.26
N ALA A 75 -8.22 8.23 -5.68
CA ALA A 75 -8.70 8.19 -7.06
C ALA A 75 -9.34 9.53 -7.51
N ALA A 76 -9.07 10.62 -6.79
CA ALA A 76 -9.76 11.89 -6.99
C ALA A 76 -9.17 12.77 -8.12
N GLY A 77 -7.96 12.46 -8.58
CA GLY A 77 -7.20 13.29 -9.52
C GLY A 77 -7.74 13.27 -10.96
N PHE A 78 -7.45 14.34 -11.70
CA PHE A 78 -7.86 14.50 -13.10
C PHE A 78 -7.09 13.61 -14.08
N GLY A 79 -5.78 13.43 -13.89
CA GLY A 79 -4.92 12.67 -14.81
C GLY A 79 -4.66 13.37 -16.16
N SER A 80 -4.22 14.64 -16.14
CA SER A 80 -4.02 15.47 -17.33
C SER A 80 -3.04 14.89 -18.36
N ARG A 81 -2.05 14.13 -17.90
CA ARG A 81 -1.02 13.50 -18.74
C ARG A 81 -1.54 12.38 -19.65
N LEU A 82 -2.79 11.94 -19.42
CA LEU A 82 -3.48 10.89 -20.18
C LEU A 82 -4.62 11.42 -21.08
N VAL A 83 -4.68 12.74 -21.29
CA VAL A 83 -5.56 13.34 -22.31
C VAL A 83 -5.15 12.79 -23.69
N PRO A 84 -6.10 12.40 -24.57
CA PRO A 84 -7.54 12.69 -24.51
C PRO A 84 -8.39 11.70 -23.70
N ILE A 85 -7.84 10.57 -23.26
CA ILE A 85 -8.61 9.50 -22.61
C ILE A 85 -9.28 9.99 -21.32
N THR A 86 -8.55 10.77 -20.53
CA THR A 86 -9.05 11.26 -19.23
C THR A 86 -10.10 12.36 -19.33
N LEU A 87 -10.40 12.89 -20.52
CA LEU A 87 -11.50 13.86 -20.69
C LEU A 87 -12.88 13.27 -20.33
N ASN A 88 -13.05 11.96 -20.52
CA ASN A 88 -14.32 11.29 -20.27
C ASN A 88 -14.20 10.04 -19.38
N THR A 89 -13.00 9.69 -18.89
CA THR A 89 -12.78 8.49 -18.06
C THR A 89 -11.76 8.80 -16.96
N PRO A 90 -12.06 8.66 -15.66
CA PRO A 90 -11.05 8.75 -14.61
C PRO A 90 -9.86 7.81 -14.88
N LYS A 91 -8.62 8.26 -14.62
CA LYS A 91 -7.40 7.43 -14.80
C LYS A 91 -7.56 6.01 -14.23
N PRO A 92 -8.06 5.80 -13.00
CA PRO A 92 -8.23 4.45 -12.43
C PRO A 92 -9.20 3.52 -13.20
N LEU A 93 -10.12 4.10 -13.98
CA LEU A 93 -11.14 3.37 -14.76
C LEU A 93 -10.73 3.14 -16.21
N ILE A 94 -9.57 3.66 -16.65
CA ILE A 94 -8.99 3.34 -17.96
C ILE A 94 -8.73 1.84 -18.03
N ARG A 95 -8.98 1.26 -19.20
CA ARG A 95 -8.77 -0.17 -19.45
C ARG A 95 -7.42 -0.40 -20.10
N VAL A 96 -6.68 -1.39 -19.62
CA VAL A 96 -5.49 -1.93 -20.25
C VAL A 96 -5.77 -3.39 -20.55
N HIS A 97 -5.69 -3.77 -21.82
CA HIS A 97 -6.06 -5.11 -22.31
C HIS A 97 -7.46 -5.56 -21.82
N GLY A 98 -8.39 -4.61 -21.77
CA GLY A 98 -9.77 -4.85 -21.34
C GLY A 98 -10.03 -4.83 -19.83
N GLN A 99 -9.01 -4.74 -18.97
CA GLN A 99 -9.15 -4.66 -17.51
C GLN A 99 -8.96 -3.23 -17.00
N ARG A 100 -9.79 -2.74 -16.07
CA ARG A 100 -9.59 -1.38 -15.50
C ARG A 100 -8.34 -1.40 -14.63
N ILE A 101 -7.53 -0.33 -14.65
CA ILE A 101 -6.31 -0.23 -13.84
C ILE A 101 -6.58 -0.58 -12.36
N ILE A 102 -7.62 0.05 -11.78
CA ILE A 102 -8.02 -0.15 -10.37
C ILE A 102 -8.46 -1.59 -10.03
N ASP A 103 -8.91 -2.39 -11.01
CA ASP A 103 -9.39 -3.75 -10.76
C ASP A 103 -8.25 -4.62 -10.18
N SER A 104 -7.01 -4.41 -10.62
CA SER A 104 -5.85 -5.17 -10.15
C SER A 104 -5.58 -4.96 -8.64
N LEU A 105 -5.72 -3.72 -8.17
CA LEU A 105 -5.58 -3.36 -6.76
C LEU A 105 -6.75 -3.92 -5.93
N LEU A 106 -7.98 -3.74 -6.40
CA LEU A 106 -9.18 -4.23 -5.70
C LEU A 106 -9.18 -5.76 -5.58
N ASP A 107 -8.82 -6.46 -6.65
CA ASP A 107 -8.72 -7.92 -6.64
C ASP A 107 -7.62 -8.40 -5.66
N ALA A 108 -6.46 -7.71 -5.61
CA ALA A 108 -5.39 -8.04 -4.67
C ALA A 108 -5.75 -7.77 -3.20
N VAL A 109 -6.43 -6.65 -2.92
CA VAL A 109 -6.95 -6.30 -1.59
C VAL A 109 -7.95 -7.35 -1.09
N LEU A 110 -8.88 -7.76 -1.94
CA LEU A 110 -9.85 -8.81 -1.62
C LEU A 110 -9.18 -10.18 -1.45
N ALA A 111 -8.21 -10.52 -2.30
CA ALA A 111 -7.43 -11.76 -2.17
C ALA A 111 -6.64 -11.82 -0.86
N ALA A 112 -6.20 -10.67 -0.33
CA ALA A 112 -5.58 -10.56 0.99
C ALA A 112 -6.58 -10.63 2.17
N GLY A 113 -7.89 -10.73 1.90
CA GLY A 113 -8.94 -10.82 2.91
C GLY A 113 -9.25 -9.48 3.60
N ILE A 114 -9.08 -8.37 2.87
CA ILE A 114 -9.39 -7.00 3.32
C ILE A 114 -10.70 -6.57 2.65
N GLU A 115 -11.77 -6.48 3.44
CA GLU A 115 -13.13 -6.25 2.93
C GLU A 115 -13.62 -4.80 3.11
N ASP A 116 -13.05 -4.04 4.06
CA ASP A 116 -13.38 -2.63 4.23
C ASP A 116 -12.56 -1.78 3.25
N ILE A 117 -13.17 -1.51 2.10
CA ILE A 117 -12.53 -0.82 0.98
C ILE A 117 -13.22 0.53 0.79
N LEU A 118 -12.42 1.60 0.82
CA LEU A 118 -12.89 2.96 0.60
C LEU A 118 -12.15 3.56 -0.58
N ILE A 119 -12.88 4.22 -1.49
CA ILE A 119 -12.30 4.92 -2.64
C ILE A 119 -12.58 6.41 -2.47
N VAL A 120 -11.53 7.21 -2.36
CA VAL A 120 -11.60 8.67 -2.36
C VAL A 120 -11.68 9.15 -3.79
N ARG A 121 -12.83 9.70 -4.18
CA ARG A 121 -13.14 10.11 -5.55
C ARG A 121 -13.37 11.62 -5.63
N GLY A 122 -13.21 12.19 -6.83
CA GLY A 122 -13.32 13.62 -7.09
C GLY A 122 -13.70 13.83 -8.54
N TYR A 123 -12.71 14.00 -9.42
CA TYR A 123 -12.96 14.12 -10.84
C TYR A 123 -13.80 12.94 -11.40
N LEU A 124 -14.92 13.26 -12.05
CA LEU A 124 -15.87 12.28 -12.62
C LEU A 124 -16.31 11.19 -11.61
N ALA A 125 -16.50 11.56 -10.34
CA ALA A 125 -16.82 10.67 -9.22
C ALA A 125 -17.93 9.63 -9.50
N GLU A 126 -19.02 10.03 -10.16
CA GLU A 126 -20.16 9.15 -10.46
C GLU A 126 -19.77 7.96 -11.36
N GLN A 127 -18.71 8.09 -12.16
CA GLN A 127 -18.25 6.97 -12.99
C GLN A 127 -17.75 5.79 -12.16
N PHE A 128 -17.34 5.99 -10.91
CA PHE A 128 -16.89 4.92 -10.03
C PHE A 128 -18.02 3.99 -9.59
N ASP A 129 -19.29 4.40 -9.70
CA ASP A 129 -20.44 3.56 -9.33
C ASP A 129 -20.47 2.23 -10.11
N GLN A 130 -19.90 2.20 -11.32
CA GLN A 130 -19.74 0.97 -12.10
C GLN A 130 -18.86 -0.09 -11.42
N LEU A 131 -18.04 0.28 -10.44
CA LEU A 131 -17.23 -0.66 -9.65
C LEU A 131 -18.13 -1.53 -8.77
N LEU A 132 -19.26 -0.99 -8.29
CA LEU A 132 -20.15 -1.68 -7.35
C LEU A 132 -20.77 -2.97 -7.93
N TYR A 133 -20.82 -3.11 -9.26
CA TYR A 133 -21.27 -4.35 -9.91
C TYR A 133 -20.36 -5.54 -9.59
N LYS A 134 -19.04 -5.33 -9.57
CA LYS A 134 -18.05 -6.37 -9.22
C LYS A 134 -17.67 -6.31 -7.74
N TYR A 135 -17.68 -5.12 -7.15
CA TYR A 135 -17.19 -4.83 -5.80
C TYR A 135 -18.26 -4.15 -4.94
N PRO A 136 -19.35 -4.85 -4.59
CA PRO A 136 -20.49 -4.25 -3.88
C PRO A 136 -20.16 -3.79 -2.45
N MET A 137 -19.02 -4.21 -1.89
CA MET A 137 -18.54 -3.79 -0.56
C MET A 137 -17.83 -2.43 -0.56
N VAL A 138 -17.45 -1.91 -1.75
CA VAL A 138 -16.74 -0.63 -1.86
C VAL A 138 -17.61 0.52 -1.37
N LYS A 139 -17.02 1.40 -0.58
CA LYS A 139 -17.62 2.66 -0.14
C LYS A 139 -16.87 3.83 -0.78
N PHE A 140 -17.59 4.92 -1.04
CA PHE A 140 -17.00 6.12 -1.61
C PHE A 140 -16.85 7.24 -0.58
N ILE A 141 -15.78 8.01 -0.73
CA ILE A 141 -15.54 9.26 -0.02
C ILE A 141 -15.35 10.33 -1.08
N ASP A 142 -16.19 11.35 -1.08
CA ASP A 142 -16.08 12.44 -2.03
C ASP A 142 -15.08 13.50 -1.52
N ASN A 143 -14.06 13.82 -2.32
CA ASN A 143 -13.14 14.92 -2.08
C ASN A 143 -13.57 16.13 -2.94
N PRO A 144 -14.31 17.11 -2.38
CA PRO A 144 -14.73 18.29 -3.13
C PRO A 144 -13.57 19.25 -3.45
N LEU A 145 -12.40 19.08 -2.82
CA LEU A 145 -11.23 19.95 -2.96
C LEU A 145 -10.21 19.42 -3.99
N TYR A 146 -10.56 18.37 -4.74
CA TYR A 146 -9.66 17.69 -5.68
C TYR A 146 -9.06 18.60 -6.77
N ASN A 147 -9.73 19.71 -7.08
CA ASN A 147 -9.32 20.70 -8.08
C ASN A 147 -8.70 21.97 -7.48
N GLU A 148 -8.75 22.14 -6.16
CA GLU A 148 -8.21 23.30 -5.43
C GLU A 148 -6.93 22.99 -4.65
N ALA A 149 -6.67 21.71 -4.40
CA ALA A 149 -5.54 21.22 -3.64
C ALA A 149 -4.97 19.96 -4.28
N ASN A 150 -3.70 19.69 -3.98
CA ASN A 150 -3.01 18.48 -4.36
C ASN A 150 -3.54 17.27 -3.54
N ASN A 151 -2.96 16.07 -3.70
CA ASN A 151 -3.51 14.82 -3.16
C ASN A 151 -3.58 14.76 -1.62
N ILE A 152 -2.96 15.69 -0.88
CA ILE A 152 -3.21 15.91 0.56
C ILE A 152 -4.70 16.09 0.89
N SER A 153 -5.46 16.71 -0.01
CA SER A 153 -6.90 16.88 0.16
C SER A 153 -7.67 15.57 0.17
N SER A 154 -7.19 14.55 -0.56
CA SER A 154 -7.80 13.23 -0.59
C SER A 154 -7.67 12.53 0.76
N ILE A 155 -6.50 12.64 1.39
CA ILE A 155 -6.29 12.09 2.74
C ILE A 155 -7.03 12.91 3.80
N LEU A 156 -7.09 14.23 3.63
CA LEU A 156 -7.91 15.08 4.50
C LEU A 156 -9.39 14.68 4.45
N ALA A 157 -9.93 14.37 3.27
CA ALA A 157 -11.29 13.87 3.10
C ALA A 157 -11.49 12.49 3.74
N ALA A 158 -10.47 11.62 3.69
CA ALA A 158 -10.49 10.32 4.36
C ALA A 158 -10.53 10.42 5.89
N GLY A 159 -9.91 11.45 6.48
CA GLY A 159 -9.97 11.72 7.92
C GLY A 159 -9.10 10.78 8.75
N ASP A 160 -9.68 10.17 9.79
CA ASP A 160 -8.97 9.38 10.81
C ASP A 160 -8.92 7.87 10.53
N ILE A 161 -9.28 7.47 9.32
CA ILE A 161 -9.48 6.06 8.95
C ILE A 161 -8.19 5.30 8.60
N LEU A 162 -7.01 5.90 8.77
CA LEU A 162 -5.73 5.34 8.30
C LEU A 162 -5.04 4.36 9.27
N SER A 163 -5.61 4.09 10.44
CA SER A 163 -5.06 3.10 11.37
C SER A 163 -5.21 1.66 10.83
N ASN A 164 -4.08 0.94 10.73
CA ASN A 164 -4.00 -0.41 10.17
C ASN A 164 -4.60 -0.49 8.75
N ALA A 165 -4.29 0.51 7.92
CA ALA A 165 -4.86 0.64 6.59
C ALA A 165 -3.76 0.68 5.52
N TYR A 166 -4.06 0.11 4.36
CA TYR A 166 -3.38 0.49 3.13
C TYR A 166 -3.89 1.84 2.64
N VAL A 167 -2.98 2.66 2.11
CA VAL A 167 -3.29 3.78 1.22
C VAL A 167 -2.66 3.48 -0.14
N LEU A 168 -3.50 3.45 -1.18
CA LEU A 168 -3.14 3.01 -2.52
C LEU A 168 -3.48 4.13 -3.52
N GLU A 169 -2.50 4.64 -4.24
CA GLU A 169 -2.76 5.44 -5.45
C GLU A 169 -3.39 4.53 -6.52
N SER A 170 -4.49 4.99 -7.12
CA SER A 170 -5.38 4.12 -7.92
C SER A 170 -5.02 4.03 -9.40
N ASP A 171 -3.86 4.54 -9.76
CA ASP A 171 -3.30 4.57 -11.11
C ASP A 171 -2.17 3.56 -11.33
N LEU A 172 -2.06 2.61 -10.41
CA LEU A 172 -1.11 1.52 -10.45
C LEU A 172 -1.76 0.26 -11.00
N LEU A 173 -1.11 -0.35 -11.99
CA LEU A 173 -1.48 -1.68 -12.50
C LEU A 173 -0.60 -2.72 -11.79
N LEU A 174 -1.22 -3.52 -10.93
CA LEU A 174 -0.53 -4.51 -10.10
C LEU A 174 -0.52 -5.88 -10.80
N TYR A 175 0.64 -6.35 -11.21
CA TYR A 175 0.83 -7.68 -11.80
C TYR A 175 1.03 -8.77 -10.75
N ASN A 176 1.70 -8.44 -9.64
CA ASN A 176 1.91 -9.36 -8.53
C ASN A 176 0.97 -9.05 -7.34
N PRO A 177 -0.19 -9.72 -7.23
CA PRO A 177 -1.14 -9.46 -6.15
C PRO A 177 -0.59 -9.80 -4.76
N LYS A 178 0.49 -10.59 -4.67
CA LYS A 178 1.13 -10.94 -3.37
C LYS A 178 1.83 -9.75 -2.72
N LEU A 179 1.97 -8.63 -3.43
CA LEU A 179 2.39 -7.38 -2.83
C LEU A 179 1.33 -6.83 -1.87
N ILE A 180 0.06 -7.20 -1.96
CA ILE A 180 -0.92 -6.84 -0.92
C ILE A 180 -1.07 -8.04 0.01
N THR A 181 -0.82 -7.83 1.31
CA THR A 181 -0.82 -8.91 2.30
C THR A 181 -1.76 -8.62 3.45
N LYS A 182 -2.29 -9.70 4.06
CA LYS A 182 -3.23 -9.64 5.19
C LYS A 182 -2.64 -9.03 6.45
N TYR A 183 -1.32 -9.17 6.64
CA TYR A 183 -0.60 -8.67 7.81
C TYR A 183 0.59 -7.82 7.41
N GLN A 184 0.84 -6.76 8.17
CA GLN A 184 1.93 -5.82 7.96
C GLN A 184 2.60 -5.49 9.30
N TYR A 185 3.92 -5.63 9.36
CA TYR A 185 4.67 -5.50 10.62
C TYR A 185 4.78 -4.05 11.12
N ALA A 186 5.03 -3.13 10.20
CA ALA A 186 5.28 -1.71 10.48
C ALA A 186 4.84 -0.87 9.28
N SER A 187 4.69 0.43 9.47
CA SER A 187 4.37 1.36 8.39
C SER A 187 5.44 1.29 7.30
N ASN A 188 5.01 1.20 6.05
CA ASN A 188 5.92 1.01 4.93
C ASN A 188 5.38 1.52 3.59
N TYR A 189 6.28 1.72 2.63
CA TYR A 189 5.97 1.94 1.22
C TYR A 189 6.60 0.88 0.34
N LEU A 190 5.97 0.60 -0.80
CA LEU A 190 6.62 -0.11 -1.89
C LEU A 190 7.62 0.79 -2.61
N GLY A 191 8.77 0.22 -2.95
CA GLY A 191 9.71 0.86 -3.85
C GLY A 191 10.65 -0.14 -4.52
N VAL A 192 11.30 0.30 -5.60
CA VAL A 192 12.25 -0.51 -6.37
C VAL A 192 13.64 0.07 -6.22
N PRO A 193 14.65 -0.68 -5.75
CA PRO A 193 16.02 -0.19 -5.72
C PRO A 193 16.50 0.10 -7.14
N VAL A 194 17.01 1.31 -7.38
CA VAL A 194 17.49 1.78 -8.69
C VAL A 194 18.78 2.58 -8.55
N GLU A 195 19.66 2.46 -9.54
CA GLU A 195 20.86 3.28 -9.61
C GLU A 195 20.54 4.75 -9.88
N VAL A 196 19.49 5.02 -10.66
CA VAL A 196 19.01 6.36 -11.01
C VAL A 196 17.52 6.34 -11.32
N THR A 197 16.82 7.40 -10.95
CA THR A 197 15.46 7.72 -11.42
C THR A 197 15.31 9.24 -11.48
N ASP A 198 14.42 9.73 -12.34
CA ASP A 198 13.96 11.12 -12.40
C ASP A 198 12.59 11.32 -11.72
N ASP A 199 11.99 10.26 -11.19
CA ASP A 199 10.71 10.27 -10.49
C ASP A 199 10.85 10.37 -8.97
N TRP A 200 9.74 10.34 -8.24
CA TRP A 200 9.72 10.24 -6.78
C TRP A 200 10.52 9.02 -6.32
N CYS A 201 11.41 9.27 -5.36
CA CYS A 201 12.25 8.23 -4.80
C CYS A 201 12.49 8.42 -3.30
N PHE A 202 12.72 7.30 -2.62
CA PHE A 202 13.12 7.25 -1.23
C PHE A 202 14.64 7.13 -1.10
N HIS A 203 15.20 7.92 -0.17
CA HIS A 203 16.54 7.70 0.36
C HIS A 203 16.41 6.80 1.58
N THR A 204 17.10 5.65 1.60
CA THR A 204 16.92 4.67 2.66
C THR A 204 18.20 4.36 3.43
N ARG A 205 18.05 3.98 4.71
CA ARG A 205 19.14 3.49 5.55
C ARG A 205 18.65 2.30 6.35
N SER A 206 19.28 1.13 6.17
CA SER A 206 18.89 -0.11 6.84
C SER A 206 17.39 -0.46 6.68
N GLY A 207 16.84 -0.15 5.50
CA GLY A 207 15.44 -0.40 5.15
C GLY A 207 14.43 0.61 5.73
N VAL A 208 14.90 1.69 6.36
CA VAL A 208 14.06 2.81 6.84
C VAL A 208 14.18 3.96 5.84
N ILE A 209 13.06 4.59 5.48
CA ILE A 209 13.01 5.78 4.63
C ILE A 209 13.48 6.98 5.46
N THR A 210 14.50 7.66 4.95
CA THR A 210 15.16 8.80 5.59
C THR A 210 15.01 10.10 4.80
N GLY A 211 14.52 10.02 3.57
CA GLY A 211 14.25 11.18 2.74
C GLY A 211 13.37 10.82 1.55
N LEU A 212 12.75 11.85 0.99
CA LEU A 212 11.88 11.80 -0.19
C LEU A 212 12.33 12.91 -1.13
N SER A 213 12.56 12.62 -2.41
CA SER A 213 12.90 13.59 -3.46
C SER A 213 12.31 13.19 -4.80
N VAL A 214 12.23 14.14 -5.73
CA VAL A 214 12.02 13.85 -7.16
C VAL A 214 13.39 13.79 -7.80
N GLY A 215 13.68 12.67 -8.43
CA GLY A 215 14.99 12.33 -8.94
C GLY A 215 15.98 11.93 -7.84
N GLY A 216 16.85 10.97 -8.15
CA GLY A 216 17.84 10.47 -7.23
C GLY A 216 18.77 9.43 -7.84
N THR A 217 19.86 9.13 -7.12
CA THR A 217 20.80 8.06 -7.43
C THR A 217 20.97 7.16 -6.21
N ASP A 218 21.19 5.86 -6.42
CA ASP A 218 21.30 4.86 -5.34
C ASP A 218 20.14 4.98 -4.34
N CYS A 219 18.93 4.87 -4.86
CA CYS A 219 17.69 5.17 -4.16
C CYS A 219 16.60 4.14 -4.48
N HIS A 220 15.43 4.27 -3.88
CA HIS A 220 14.28 3.43 -4.19
C HIS A 220 13.25 4.24 -4.96
N HIS A 221 12.99 3.91 -6.23
CA HIS A 221 11.86 4.45 -6.99
C HIS A 221 10.55 4.14 -6.24
N MET A 222 9.72 5.16 -6.01
CA MET A 222 8.53 5.08 -5.18
C MET A 222 7.34 4.58 -5.98
N PHE A 223 6.58 3.63 -5.39
CA PHE A 223 5.22 3.35 -5.82
C PHE A 223 4.24 3.78 -4.73
N GLY A 224 3.09 4.33 -5.14
CA GLY A 224 2.01 4.81 -4.26
C GLY A 224 1.24 3.72 -3.51
N VAL A 225 1.91 2.65 -3.05
CA VAL A 225 1.35 1.59 -2.22
C VAL A 225 2.00 1.66 -0.84
N SER A 226 1.24 2.11 0.15
CA SER A 226 1.73 2.25 1.53
C SER A 226 0.81 1.60 2.54
N TYR A 227 1.37 1.15 3.66
CA TYR A 227 0.63 0.68 4.83
C TYR A 227 0.96 1.55 6.03
N TRP A 228 -0.06 1.82 6.86
CA TRP A 228 0.07 2.60 8.09
C TRP A 228 -0.40 1.81 9.30
N SER A 229 0.49 1.71 10.29
CA SER A 229 0.19 1.08 11.57
C SER A 229 -0.95 1.81 12.31
N ALA A 230 -1.53 1.15 13.32
CA ALA A 230 -2.53 1.80 14.17
C ALA A 230 -2.04 3.11 14.79
N GLU A 231 -0.76 3.17 15.18
CA GLU A 231 -0.14 4.32 15.81
C GLU A 231 0.11 5.45 14.80
N ASP A 232 0.72 5.14 13.66
CA ASP A 232 1.03 6.15 12.64
C ASP A 232 -0.23 6.65 11.93
N GLY A 233 -1.23 5.79 11.70
CA GLY A 233 -2.53 6.21 11.18
C GLY A 233 -3.24 7.22 12.10
N LYS A 234 -3.10 7.06 13.43
CA LYS A 234 -3.61 8.05 14.39
C LYS A 234 -2.84 9.38 14.34
N ARG A 235 -1.52 9.32 14.16
CA ARG A 235 -0.69 10.52 13.99
C ARG A 235 -1.08 11.27 12.72
N LEU A 236 -1.25 10.56 11.60
CA LEU A 236 -1.64 11.15 10.32
C LEU A 236 -2.96 11.91 10.41
N ALA A 237 -3.93 11.41 11.18
CA ALA A 237 -5.20 12.11 11.43
C ALA A 237 -5.03 13.52 12.03
N THR A 238 -3.89 13.80 12.67
CA THR A 238 -3.55 15.12 13.21
C THR A 238 -2.58 15.88 12.30
N ASP A 239 -1.53 15.20 11.83
CA ASP A 239 -0.43 15.83 11.09
C ASP A 239 -0.86 16.29 9.68
N ILE A 240 -1.81 15.58 9.04
CA ILE A 240 -2.35 15.95 7.72
C ILE A 240 -3.13 17.28 7.81
N PRO A 241 -4.16 17.45 8.66
CA PRO A 241 -4.82 18.76 8.82
C PRO A 241 -3.87 19.89 9.23
N ALA A 242 -2.91 19.59 10.11
CA ALA A 242 -1.91 20.57 10.53
C ALA A 242 -1.06 21.05 9.35
N THR A 243 -0.59 20.14 8.51
CA THR A 243 0.18 20.45 7.30
C THR A 243 -0.66 21.21 6.27
N TYR A 244 -1.89 20.75 6.03
CA TYR A 244 -2.82 21.38 5.09
C TYR A 244 -3.08 22.85 5.43
N SER A 245 -3.15 23.18 6.72
CA SER A 245 -3.43 24.53 7.22
C SER A 245 -2.21 25.47 7.19
N MET A 246 -1.02 24.97 6.87
CA MET A 246 0.19 25.80 6.74
C MET A 246 0.15 26.63 5.45
N PRO A 247 0.90 27.75 5.37
CA PRO A 247 1.17 28.41 4.10
C PRO A 247 1.75 27.42 3.07
N GLY A 248 1.15 27.38 1.88
CA GLY A 248 1.50 26.41 0.83
C GLY A 248 1.13 24.97 1.17
N GLY A 249 0.23 24.74 2.13
CA GLY A 249 -0.17 23.40 2.58
C GLY A 249 -1.06 22.67 1.59
N LYS A 250 -1.85 23.41 0.79
CA LYS A 250 -2.77 22.85 -0.20
C LYS A 250 -2.05 22.23 -1.39
N GLU A 251 -0.85 22.69 -1.70
CA GLU A 251 -0.06 22.28 -2.86
C GLU A 251 0.81 21.04 -2.58
N ARG A 252 0.87 20.58 -1.33
CA ARG A 252 1.73 19.47 -0.89
C ARG A 252 1.16 18.11 -1.24
N TYR A 253 2.04 17.15 -1.46
CA TYR A 253 1.65 15.75 -1.50
C TYR A 253 1.48 15.21 -0.08
N TRP A 254 0.50 14.33 0.13
CA TRP A 254 0.24 13.78 1.46
C TRP A 254 1.42 12.94 1.98
N ASP A 255 2.14 12.27 1.08
CA ASP A 255 3.34 11.46 1.37
C ASP A 255 4.46 12.29 2.03
N GLU A 256 4.53 13.57 1.71
CA GLU A 256 5.52 14.48 2.30
C GLU A 256 5.27 14.71 3.80
N VAL A 257 4.04 14.54 4.29
CA VAL A 257 3.69 14.77 5.69
C VAL A 257 4.51 13.85 6.61
N PRO A 258 4.39 12.51 6.51
CA PRO A 258 5.18 11.60 7.32
C PRO A 258 6.65 11.50 6.88
N LEU A 259 6.97 11.69 5.59
CA LEU A 259 8.31 11.43 5.07
C LEU A 259 9.24 12.65 5.03
N ARG A 260 8.70 13.88 5.13
CA ARG A 260 9.47 15.12 5.04
C ARG A 260 9.18 16.07 6.21
N TYR A 261 7.92 16.45 6.43
CA TYR A 261 7.56 17.47 7.41
C TYR A 261 7.61 16.96 8.85
N PHE A 262 7.16 15.73 9.07
CA PHE A 262 7.14 15.07 10.37
C PHE A 262 8.06 13.85 10.41
N SER A 263 9.08 13.78 9.56
CA SER A 263 9.98 12.61 9.42
C SER A 263 10.64 12.12 10.71
N LYS A 264 10.71 12.95 11.75
CA LYS A 264 11.21 12.56 13.09
C LYS A 264 10.18 11.82 13.95
N SER A 265 8.90 11.91 13.59
CA SER A 265 7.76 11.29 14.30
C SER A 265 7.35 9.94 13.71
N TYR A 266 7.92 9.55 12.58
CA TYR A 266 7.58 8.32 11.87
C TYR A 266 8.83 7.49 11.58
N GLU A 267 8.71 6.17 11.73
CA GLU A 267 9.70 5.21 11.22
C GLU A 267 9.04 4.40 10.09
N VAL A 268 9.08 4.95 8.88
CA VAL A 268 8.49 4.30 7.70
C VAL A 268 9.55 3.46 7.00
N ARG A 269 9.24 2.19 6.71
CA ARG A 269 10.17 1.26 6.06
C ARG A 269 9.94 1.22 4.55
N VAL A 270 10.97 0.87 3.79
CA VAL A 270 10.78 0.45 2.40
C VAL A 270 10.52 -1.05 2.37
N ARG A 271 9.56 -1.47 1.55
CA ARG A 271 9.30 -2.84 1.18
C ARG A 271 9.58 -2.98 -0.31
N GLU A 272 10.68 -3.68 -0.62
CA GLU A 272 11.15 -3.75 -1.99
C GLU A 272 10.23 -4.60 -2.87
N CYS A 273 10.06 -4.15 -4.10
CA CYS A 273 9.41 -4.84 -5.21
C CYS A 273 10.23 -4.64 -6.48
N SER A 274 9.73 -5.11 -7.63
CA SER A 274 10.33 -4.92 -8.94
C SER A 274 9.35 -4.27 -9.92
N PHE A 275 9.87 -3.73 -11.02
CA PHE A 275 9.06 -3.22 -12.13
C PHE A 275 8.25 -4.32 -12.84
N ASP A 276 8.57 -5.60 -12.63
CA ASP A 276 7.75 -6.72 -13.12
C ASP A 276 6.51 -6.96 -12.25
N ASP A 277 6.51 -6.45 -11.00
CA ASP A 277 5.42 -6.65 -10.05
C ASP A 277 4.31 -5.61 -10.19
N ILE A 278 4.66 -4.39 -10.58
CA ILE A 278 3.78 -3.22 -10.57
C ILE A 278 4.30 -2.18 -11.57
N ILE A 279 3.38 -1.50 -12.25
CA ILE A 279 3.69 -0.38 -13.14
C ILE A 279 2.73 0.78 -12.88
N GLU A 280 3.26 2.00 -13.00
CA GLU A 280 2.47 3.22 -13.08
C GLU A 280 2.32 3.63 -14.54
N ILE A 281 1.11 4.00 -14.95
CA ILE A 281 0.84 4.45 -16.33
C ILE A 281 0.63 5.95 -16.27
N ASP A 282 1.63 6.72 -16.63
CA ASP A 282 1.71 8.13 -16.33
C ASP A 282 1.37 9.03 -17.51
N THR A 283 1.66 8.55 -18.72
CA THR A 283 1.41 9.31 -19.95
C THR A 283 0.55 8.54 -20.94
N TYR A 284 -0.13 9.27 -21.83
CA TYR A 284 -0.86 8.66 -22.95
C TYR A 284 0.07 7.80 -23.82
N ARG A 285 1.33 8.19 -23.97
CA ARG A 285 2.32 7.41 -24.71
C ARG A 285 2.60 6.06 -24.06
N GLU A 286 2.83 6.02 -22.75
CA GLU A 286 3.01 4.75 -22.03
C GLU A 286 1.78 3.85 -22.14
N LEU A 287 0.57 4.42 -22.09
CA LEU A 287 -0.66 3.66 -22.32
C LEU A 287 -0.70 3.03 -23.72
N GLN A 288 -0.25 3.76 -24.75
CA GLN A 288 -0.17 3.25 -26.13
C GLN A 288 0.90 2.16 -26.31
N GLU A 289 2.04 2.30 -25.62
CA GLU A 289 3.11 1.31 -25.60
C GLU A 289 2.67 0.02 -24.90
N LEU A 290 1.85 0.16 -23.85
CA LEU A 290 1.31 -0.96 -23.10
C LEU A 290 0.16 -1.66 -23.83
N ASP A 291 -0.80 -0.91 -24.37
CA ASP A 291 -1.96 -1.44 -25.09
C ASP A 291 -2.12 -0.79 -26.48
N PRO A 292 -1.77 -1.52 -27.56
CA PRO A 292 -1.88 -1.03 -28.94
C PRO A 292 -3.30 -0.62 -29.36
N ALA A 293 -4.35 -0.98 -28.61
CA ALA A 293 -5.71 -0.49 -28.85
C ALA A 293 -5.83 1.04 -28.75
N TYR A 294 -4.86 1.71 -28.11
CA TYR A 294 -4.77 3.17 -27.99
C TYR A 294 -3.88 3.82 -29.06
N ALA A 295 -3.19 3.05 -29.90
CA ALA A 295 -2.27 3.54 -30.92
C ALA A 295 -2.95 3.96 -32.25
N VAL A 296 -4.25 4.29 -32.20
CA VAL A 296 -5.11 4.57 -33.38
C VAL A 296 -4.97 6.01 -33.86
#